data_AF-A0A1X7EWQ2-F1
#
_entry.id   AF-A0A1X7EWQ2-F1
#
_cell.length_a   1.000
_cell.length_b   1.000
_cell.length_c   1.000
_cell.angle_alpha   90.00
_cell.angle_beta   90.00
_cell.angle_gamma   90.00
#
_symmetry.space_group_name_H-M   'P 1'
#
loop_
_entity.id
_entity.type
_entity.pdbx_description
1 polymer ?
#
loop_
_entity_poly.entity_id
_entity_poly.type
_entity_poly.pdbx_seq_one_letter_code
_entity_poly.pdbx_strand_id
1 'polypeptide(L)'
;MILSLRIVMIAVLSCFLCSCAVKGTAKTSSEPTKKNASTEKVASKTVAKSESKKSPAKSSDSSSNPGATPRAVYEDKDVHLWKPCSIDDAEKLGASTKDSDLLKSAACYASLFESKSIDKTKYAEAGQKAIKAYLDKNSKSGVGHYLYAYLVGKHAQLSPLSGLDLVPVLEQEALLSEKLSPEVDFGGPDRMLGELYLEAPSPPFSVGNLGKSLDHFEKAVKLAPDFYLNHLGYGAALLEDGEKDKACVQYNAALSSKGFNKESLKNDTYHKLVDACKNPSAAEK
;
A
#
# COMPACT_ATOMS: atom_id res chain seq x y z
N MET A 1 1.07 5.07 6.48
CA MET A 1 1.99 5.26 7.63
C MET A 1 2.90 4.06 7.68
N ILE A 2 4.08 4.17 7.09
CA ILE A 2 5.15 3.18 7.17
C ILE A 2 6.29 3.88 7.88
N LEU A 3 6.56 3.45 9.11
CA LEU A 3 7.83 3.77 9.75
C LEU A 3 8.86 2.86 9.05
N SER A 4 9.70 3.50 8.24
CA SER A 4 10.80 2.98 7.43
C SER A 4 11.30 1.57 7.79
N LEU A 5 10.92 0.58 6.97
CA LEU A 5 11.51 -0.78 6.94
C LEU A 5 13.03 -0.77 6.72
N ARG A 6 13.60 0.37 6.28
CA ARG A 6 15.03 0.56 6.00
C ARG A 6 15.94 0.36 7.22
N ILE A 7 15.46 0.57 8.45
CA ILE A 7 16.33 0.46 9.65
C ILE A 7 16.64 -1.00 10.02
N VAL A 8 15.79 -1.96 9.64
CA VAL A 8 15.88 -3.34 10.15
C VAL A 8 16.91 -4.17 9.37
N MET A 9 17.12 -3.88 8.08
CA MET A 9 18.11 -4.62 7.28
C MET A 9 19.56 -4.19 7.53
N ILE A 10 19.82 -2.98 8.04
CA ILE A 10 21.19 -2.56 8.38
C ILE A 10 21.74 -3.39 9.55
N ALA A 11 20.89 -3.81 10.50
CA ALA A 11 21.30 -4.64 11.62
C ALA A 11 21.63 -6.09 11.21
N VAL A 12 20.94 -6.65 10.20
CA VAL A 12 21.15 -8.05 9.76
C VAL A 12 22.35 -8.17 8.80
N LEU A 13 22.61 -7.16 7.96
CA LEU A 13 23.77 -7.15 7.07
C LEU A 13 25.11 -6.97 7.82
N SER A 14 25.08 -6.39 9.02
CA SER A 14 26.25 -6.22 9.89
C SER A 14 26.79 -7.55 10.46
N CYS A 15 25.97 -8.61 10.46
CA CYS A 15 26.37 -9.94 10.95
C CYS A 15 26.85 -10.90 9.85
N PHE A 16 26.57 -10.64 8.57
CA PHE A 16 26.91 -11.56 7.47
C PHE A 16 28.21 -11.24 6.72
N LEU A 17 28.83 -10.07 6.94
CA LEU A 17 30.09 -9.69 6.28
C LEU A 17 31.36 -10.18 7.01
N CYS A 18 31.24 -11.15 7.90
CA CYS A 18 32.38 -11.77 8.57
C CYS A 18 32.36 -13.30 8.40
N SER A 19 32.36 -13.80 7.16
CA SER A 19 32.94 -15.11 6.84
C SER A 19 33.02 -15.37 5.33
N CYS A 20 34.21 -15.83 4.92
CA CYS A 20 34.52 -16.54 3.68
C CYS A 20 34.70 -15.73 2.39
N ALA A 21 35.89 -15.13 2.31
CA ALA A 21 36.62 -15.00 1.06
C ALA A 21 37.12 -16.38 0.57
N VAL A 22 36.74 -16.81 -0.64
CA VAL A 22 37.51 -17.78 -1.44
C VAL A 22 37.48 -17.37 -2.91
N LYS A 23 38.68 -17.31 -3.49
CA LYS A 23 39.01 -16.99 -4.89
C LYS A 23 38.65 -18.15 -5.82
N GLY A 24 38.21 -17.83 -7.04
CA GLY A 24 38.14 -18.78 -8.16
C GLY A 24 37.99 -18.05 -9.49
N THR A 25 38.97 -18.20 -10.36
CA THR A 25 39.24 -17.42 -11.58
C THR A 25 38.76 -18.10 -12.88
N ALA A 26 38.40 -17.27 -13.87
CA ALA A 26 38.37 -17.50 -15.34
C ALA A 26 37.26 -18.46 -15.87
N LYS A 27 36.68 -18.30 -17.08
CA LYS A 27 37.22 -17.82 -18.36
C LYS A 27 36.08 -17.48 -19.35
N THR A 28 36.43 -16.69 -20.36
CA THR A 28 35.69 -16.08 -21.49
C THR A 28 35.24 -17.03 -22.63
N SER A 29 34.15 -16.69 -23.35
CA SER A 29 33.96 -16.78 -24.83
C SER A 29 32.55 -16.30 -25.23
N SER A 30 32.36 -15.12 -25.85
CA SER A 30 32.21 -14.83 -27.30
C SER A 30 30.92 -15.34 -28.01
N GLU A 31 29.99 -14.40 -28.29
CA GLU A 31 29.16 -14.07 -29.50
C GLU A 31 28.93 -15.09 -30.67
N PRO A 32 28.04 -14.84 -31.69
CA PRO A 32 26.96 -13.83 -31.86
C PRO A 32 25.65 -14.32 -32.57
N THR A 33 24.74 -13.37 -32.84
CA THR A 33 23.65 -13.31 -33.86
C THR A 33 22.30 -13.99 -33.53
N LYS A 34 21.10 -13.49 -33.91
CA LYS A 34 20.68 -12.68 -35.08
C LYS A 34 19.30 -12.05 -34.85
N LYS A 35 19.04 -10.95 -35.57
CA LYS A 35 17.78 -10.19 -35.73
C LYS A 35 16.57 -11.06 -36.12
N ASN A 36 15.36 -10.62 -35.73
CA ASN A 36 14.36 -10.22 -36.72
C ASN A 36 13.28 -9.30 -36.12
N ALA A 37 13.03 -8.22 -36.87
CA ALA A 37 11.90 -7.33 -36.71
C ALA A 37 10.79 -7.78 -37.67
N SER A 38 9.53 -7.64 -37.25
CA SER A 38 8.41 -7.50 -38.16
C SER A 38 7.28 -6.76 -37.49
N THR A 39 6.89 -5.70 -38.17
CA THR A 39 5.81 -4.74 -37.98
C THR A 39 4.45 -5.30 -38.37
N GLU A 40 3.39 -4.93 -37.65
CA GLU A 40 2.06 -4.53 -38.19
C GLU A 40 1.23 -3.95 -37.03
N LYS A 41 0.93 -2.65 -36.99
CA LYS A 41 -0.11 -1.87 -37.70
C LYS A 41 -1.52 -1.99 -37.10
N VAL A 42 -1.81 -1.01 -36.24
CA VAL A 42 -3.02 -0.15 -36.14
C VAL A 42 -4.35 -0.74 -36.64
N ALA A 43 -5.33 -0.82 -35.72
CA ALA A 43 -6.71 -0.48 -36.02
C ALA A 43 -7.42 0.08 -34.77
N SER A 44 -7.75 1.36 -34.86
CA SER A 44 -8.62 2.14 -34.00
C SER A 44 -10.08 1.70 -34.17
N LYS A 45 -10.89 1.67 -33.09
CA LYS A 45 -12.19 2.36 -33.08
C LYS A 45 -12.95 2.37 -31.74
N THR A 46 -13.43 3.58 -31.44
CA THR A 46 -14.71 3.97 -30.81
C THR A 46 -14.94 3.80 -29.30
N VAL A 47 -14.75 4.93 -28.63
CA VAL A 47 -15.63 5.59 -27.64
C VAL A 47 -17.07 5.06 -27.58
N ALA A 48 -17.50 4.69 -26.38
CA ALA A 48 -18.88 4.81 -25.93
C ALA A 48 -18.91 5.29 -24.47
N LYS A 49 -19.84 6.21 -24.22
CA LYS A 49 -20.01 7.12 -23.09
C LYS A 49 -21.16 6.61 -22.23
N SER A 50 -20.98 6.49 -20.92
CA SER A 50 -22.06 6.57 -19.90
C SER A 50 -21.47 6.29 -18.52
N GLU A 51 -21.87 6.87 -17.40
CA GLU A 51 -22.70 8.02 -17.03
C GLU A 51 -22.42 8.19 -15.54
N SER A 52 -22.12 9.42 -15.12
CA SER A 52 -21.95 9.79 -13.72
C SER A 52 -23.28 9.68 -12.97
N LYS A 53 -23.30 8.96 -11.85
CA LYS A 53 -24.39 9.05 -10.86
C LYS A 53 -23.83 9.33 -9.47
N LYS A 54 -23.75 10.63 -9.20
CA LYS A 54 -24.29 11.36 -8.03
C LYS A 54 -24.33 10.62 -6.67
N SER A 55 -23.43 11.06 -5.81
CA SER A 55 -23.47 10.99 -4.34
C SER A 55 -24.77 11.55 -3.75
N PRO A 56 -25.23 11.02 -2.59
CA PRO A 56 -25.90 11.83 -1.59
C PRO A 56 -25.07 11.92 -0.30
N ALA A 57 -25.21 13.06 0.36
CA ALA A 57 -24.51 13.48 1.55
C ALA A 57 -25.25 13.10 2.85
N LYS A 58 -24.46 13.14 3.94
CA LYS A 58 -24.80 13.46 5.34
C LYS A 58 -25.63 12.45 6.16
N SER A 59 -24.98 11.91 7.20
CA SER A 59 -25.52 11.98 8.57
C SER A 59 -24.39 11.89 9.62
N SER A 60 -24.39 12.86 10.52
CA SER A 60 -23.60 12.99 11.73
C SER A 60 -24.00 11.98 12.81
N ASP A 61 -23.04 11.40 13.52
CA ASP A 61 -23.00 11.48 14.99
C ASP A 61 -21.66 10.98 15.59
N SER A 62 -21.37 11.59 16.74
CA SER A 62 -20.07 11.76 17.40
C SER A 62 -19.51 10.55 18.14
N SER A 63 -18.22 10.29 17.93
CA SER A 63 -17.25 10.07 19.03
C SER A 63 -15.85 10.27 18.44
N SER A 64 -15.40 11.53 18.44
CA SER A 64 -14.13 11.94 17.83
C SER A 64 -13.05 12.08 18.89
N ASN A 65 -12.04 11.22 18.83
CA ASN A 65 -10.73 11.48 19.41
C ASN A 65 -10.11 12.71 18.66
N PRO A 66 -9.78 13.83 19.32
CA PRO A 66 -9.49 15.11 18.67
C PRO A 66 -8.16 15.19 17.91
N GLY A 67 -7.38 14.09 17.83
CA GLY A 67 -6.08 14.06 17.17
C GLY A 67 -6.00 13.37 15.80
N ALA A 68 -7.05 12.62 15.39
CA ALA A 68 -7.01 11.87 14.12
C ALA A 68 -7.81 12.62 13.05
N THR A 69 -7.14 13.10 12.00
CA THR A 69 -7.84 13.72 10.87
C THR A 69 -8.63 12.65 10.12
N PRO A 70 -9.91 12.87 9.75
CA PRO A 70 -10.73 11.83 9.14
C PRO A 70 -10.18 11.38 7.78
N ARG A 71 -9.80 10.11 7.66
CA ARG A 71 -9.60 9.45 6.36
C ARG A 71 -10.96 9.33 5.68
N ALA A 72 -10.99 9.41 4.35
CA ALA A 72 -12.23 9.17 3.59
C ALA A 72 -12.76 7.77 3.94
N VAL A 73 -13.99 7.69 4.43
CA VAL A 73 -14.66 6.42 4.73
C VAL A 73 -14.97 5.75 3.39
N TYR A 74 -14.53 4.50 3.25
CA TYR A 74 -14.91 3.67 2.11
C TYR A 74 -16.13 2.84 2.52
N GLU A 75 -17.20 2.94 1.73
CA GLU A 75 -18.45 2.22 1.96
C GLU A 75 -18.54 1.01 1.03
N ASP A 76 -18.55 -0.18 1.62
CA ASP A 76 -18.96 -1.41 0.97
C ASP A 76 -20.31 -1.86 1.55
N LYS A 77 -21.05 -2.67 0.81
CA LYS A 77 -22.32 -3.27 1.27
C LYS A 77 -22.19 -3.95 2.65
N ASP A 78 -21.03 -4.54 2.95
CA ASP A 78 -20.83 -5.39 4.12
C ASP A 78 -20.00 -4.70 5.22
N VAL A 79 -19.23 -3.65 4.89
CA VAL A 79 -18.36 -2.95 5.85
C VAL A 79 -18.05 -1.49 5.46
N HIS A 80 -17.91 -0.64 6.48
CA HIS A 80 -17.37 0.71 6.34
C HIS A 80 -15.93 0.74 6.84
N LEU A 81 -14.97 1.00 5.95
CA LEU A 81 -13.56 1.10 6.34
C LEU A 81 -13.27 2.46 6.98
N TRP A 82 -12.31 2.47 7.91
CA TRP A 82 -11.80 3.68 8.58
C TRP A 82 -12.82 4.42 9.47
N LYS A 83 -13.92 3.76 9.81
CA LYS A 83 -14.86 4.28 10.80
C LYS A 83 -14.21 4.25 12.20
N PRO A 84 -14.27 5.37 12.97
CA PRO A 84 -13.82 5.37 14.35
C PRO A 84 -14.45 4.25 15.18
N CYS A 85 -13.66 3.66 16.06
CA CYS A 85 -14.02 2.50 16.84
C CYS A 85 -13.18 2.45 18.13
N SER A 86 -13.64 1.71 19.14
CA SER A 86 -12.90 1.47 20.38
C SER A 86 -12.24 0.09 20.39
N ILE A 87 -11.25 -0.11 21.28
CA ILE A 87 -10.62 -1.44 21.47
C ILE A 87 -11.67 -2.45 21.94
N ASP A 88 -12.51 -2.08 22.90
CA ASP A 88 -13.56 -2.93 23.45
C ASP A 88 -14.57 -3.38 22.37
N ASP A 89 -14.93 -2.47 21.45
CA ASP A 89 -15.78 -2.82 20.30
C ASP A 89 -15.09 -3.81 19.38
N ALA A 90 -13.80 -3.60 19.07
CA ALA A 90 -13.00 -4.49 18.23
C ALA A 90 -12.97 -5.92 18.79
N GLU A 91 -12.71 -6.03 20.10
CA GLU A 91 -12.59 -7.29 20.83
C GLU A 91 -13.94 -8.00 20.94
N LYS A 92 -15.01 -7.27 21.29
CA LYS A 92 -16.37 -7.81 21.38
C LYS A 92 -16.85 -8.35 20.03
N LEU A 93 -16.60 -7.62 18.95
CA LEU A 93 -16.91 -8.07 17.58
C LEU A 93 -16.07 -9.29 17.19
N GLY A 94 -14.78 -9.29 17.52
CA GLY A 94 -13.84 -10.38 17.20
C GLY A 94 -14.12 -11.69 17.94
N ALA A 95 -14.83 -11.64 19.07
CA ALA A 95 -15.31 -12.82 19.81
C ALA A 95 -16.59 -13.43 19.21
N SER A 96 -17.24 -12.77 18.26
CA SER A 96 -18.46 -13.25 17.60
C SER A 96 -18.16 -14.37 16.59
N THR A 97 -19.15 -15.21 16.31
CA THR A 97 -19.09 -16.22 15.23
C THR A 97 -19.71 -15.73 13.92
N LYS A 98 -20.38 -14.56 13.94
CA LYS A 98 -21.04 -13.98 12.76
C LYS A 98 -20.02 -13.34 11.83
N ASP A 99 -20.13 -13.65 10.54
CA ASP A 99 -19.21 -13.15 9.52
C ASP A 99 -19.16 -11.62 9.46
N SER A 100 -20.32 -10.95 9.60
CA SER A 100 -20.40 -9.48 9.62
C SER A 100 -19.65 -8.86 10.79
N ASP A 101 -19.60 -9.54 11.94
CA ASP A 101 -18.95 -9.03 13.14
C ASP A 101 -17.44 -9.21 13.04
N LEU A 102 -16.98 -10.35 12.52
CA LEU A 102 -15.57 -10.61 12.26
C LEU A 102 -14.97 -9.60 11.27
N LEU A 103 -15.68 -9.31 10.17
CA LEU A 103 -15.25 -8.32 9.19
C LEU A 103 -15.18 -6.91 9.80
N LYS A 104 -16.19 -6.52 10.60
CA LYS A 104 -16.19 -5.24 11.32
C LYS A 104 -15.10 -5.15 12.38
N SER A 105 -14.78 -6.25 13.07
CA SER A 105 -13.67 -6.32 14.04
C SER A 105 -12.33 -6.01 13.35
N ALA A 106 -12.06 -6.67 12.21
CA ALA A 106 -10.84 -6.44 11.45
C ALA A 106 -10.74 -4.98 10.94
N ALA A 107 -11.84 -4.45 10.39
CA ALA A 107 -11.90 -3.05 9.96
C ALA A 107 -11.70 -2.05 11.12
N CYS A 108 -12.23 -2.37 12.31
CA CYS A 108 -12.05 -1.59 13.51
C CYS A 108 -10.57 -1.56 13.96
N TYR A 109 -9.89 -2.72 14.01
CA TYR A 109 -8.45 -2.75 14.29
C TYR A 109 -7.64 -1.96 13.25
N ALA A 110 -7.98 -2.08 11.96
CA ALA A 110 -7.32 -1.28 10.92
C ALA A 110 -7.51 0.23 11.15
N SER A 111 -8.71 0.66 11.53
CA SER A 111 -8.99 2.07 11.86
C SER A 111 -8.23 2.55 13.10
N LEU A 112 -8.12 1.72 14.14
CA LEU A 112 -7.39 2.04 15.37
C LEU A 112 -5.89 2.24 15.11
N PHE A 113 -5.30 1.49 14.17
CA PHE A 113 -3.92 1.70 13.73
C PHE A 113 -3.76 3.02 12.98
N GLU A 114 -4.68 3.34 12.05
CA GLU A 114 -4.63 4.62 11.31
C GLU A 114 -4.82 5.84 12.23
N SER A 115 -5.66 5.72 13.26
CA SER A 115 -5.84 6.78 14.27
C SER A 115 -4.70 6.84 15.30
N LYS A 116 -3.68 5.97 15.18
CA LYS A 116 -2.57 5.82 16.13
C LYS A 116 -3.03 5.57 17.57
N SER A 117 -4.21 4.99 17.74
CA SER A 117 -4.78 4.66 19.07
C SER A 117 -4.24 3.34 19.62
N ILE A 118 -3.61 2.55 18.75
CA ILE A 118 -2.89 1.30 19.08
C ILE A 118 -1.58 1.23 18.29
N ASP A 119 -0.59 0.55 18.84
CA ASP A 119 0.77 0.44 18.28
C ASP A 119 1.49 -0.88 18.66
N LYS A 120 0.74 -1.92 19.05
CA LYS A 120 1.30 -3.22 19.50
C LYS A 120 0.88 -4.38 18.60
N THR A 121 1.79 -5.33 18.40
CA THR A 121 1.59 -6.52 17.53
C THR A 121 0.35 -7.32 17.92
N LYS A 122 0.07 -7.48 19.22
CA LYS A 122 -1.11 -8.21 19.72
C LYS A 122 -2.43 -7.76 19.10
N TYR A 123 -2.56 -6.48 18.73
CA TYR A 123 -3.78 -5.96 18.11
C TYR A 123 -3.84 -6.27 16.61
N ALA A 124 -2.69 -6.27 15.93
CA ALA A 124 -2.60 -6.73 14.55
C ALA A 124 -2.92 -8.24 14.49
N GLU A 125 -2.37 -9.03 15.40
CA GLU A 125 -2.64 -10.47 15.53
C GLU A 125 -4.12 -10.75 15.82
N ALA A 126 -4.76 -9.98 16.72
CA ALA A 126 -6.19 -10.11 17.00
C ALA A 126 -7.04 -9.83 15.76
N GLY A 127 -6.73 -8.76 15.02
CA GLY A 127 -7.40 -8.47 13.74
C GLY A 127 -7.17 -9.56 12.69
N GLN A 128 -5.94 -10.06 12.57
CA GLN A 128 -5.59 -11.17 11.66
C GLN A 128 -6.38 -12.45 12.01
N LYS A 129 -6.53 -12.76 13.29
CA LYS A 129 -7.35 -13.90 13.73
C LYS A 129 -8.80 -13.73 13.32
N ALA A 130 -9.39 -12.55 13.55
CA ALA A 130 -10.78 -12.28 13.19
C ALA A 130 -11.00 -12.38 11.66
N ILE A 131 -10.15 -11.72 10.87
CA ILE A 131 -10.31 -11.70 9.41
C ILE A 131 -10.02 -13.06 8.78
N LYS A 132 -9.08 -13.83 9.32
CA LYS A 132 -8.84 -15.20 8.86
C LYS A 132 -10.07 -16.09 9.12
N ALA A 133 -10.68 -16.01 10.30
CA ALA A 133 -11.90 -16.76 10.60
C ALA A 133 -13.08 -16.39 9.68
N TYR A 134 -13.12 -15.14 9.21
CA TYR A 134 -14.06 -14.70 8.18
C TYR A 134 -13.71 -15.28 6.79
N LEU A 135 -12.44 -15.19 6.37
CA LEU A 135 -11.96 -15.66 5.05
C LEU A 135 -12.03 -17.19 4.89
N ASP A 136 -11.91 -17.95 5.99
CA ASP A 136 -12.09 -19.41 5.99
C ASP A 136 -13.49 -19.81 5.45
N LYS A 137 -14.49 -18.91 5.59
CA LYS A 137 -15.86 -19.07 5.06
C LYS A 137 -16.13 -18.24 3.80
N ASN A 138 -15.38 -17.16 3.60
CA ASN A 138 -15.63 -16.12 2.59
C ASN A 138 -14.40 -15.86 1.72
N SER A 139 -13.78 -16.92 1.18
CA SER A 139 -12.50 -16.87 0.43
C SER A 139 -12.52 -16.08 -0.89
N LYS A 140 -13.67 -15.52 -1.28
CA LYS A 140 -13.82 -14.63 -2.45
C LYS A 140 -14.06 -13.17 -2.06
N SER A 141 -13.92 -12.82 -0.79
CA SER A 141 -14.11 -11.46 -0.30
C SER A 141 -12.85 -10.61 -0.53
N GLY A 142 -12.86 -9.78 -1.58
CA GLY A 142 -11.73 -8.89 -1.87
C GLY A 142 -11.46 -7.87 -0.77
N VAL A 143 -12.51 -7.37 -0.09
CA VAL A 143 -12.38 -6.52 1.10
C VAL A 143 -11.78 -7.28 2.29
N GLY A 144 -12.12 -8.56 2.44
CA GLY A 144 -11.53 -9.42 3.46
C GLY A 144 -10.02 -9.60 3.26
N HIS A 145 -9.61 -9.93 2.03
CA HIS A 145 -8.20 -10.03 1.65
C HIS A 145 -7.46 -8.69 1.81
N TYR A 146 -8.11 -7.57 1.48
CA TYR A 146 -7.54 -6.23 1.70
C TYR A 146 -7.22 -5.97 3.18
N LEU A 147 -8.19 -6.22 4.07
CA LEU A 147 -8.03 -6.03 5.50
C LEU A 147 -6.99 -6.98 6.08
N TYR A 148 -6.93 -8.22 5.58
CA TYR A 148 -5.92 -9.17 6.02
C TYR A 148 -4.51 -8.71 5.65
N ALA A 149 -4.28 -8.34 4.38
CA ALA A 149 -3.02 -7.79 3.91
C ALA A 149 -2.61 -6.55 4.73
N TYR A 150 -3.55 -5.64 4.98
CA TYR A 150 -3.31 -4.45 5.79
C TYR A 150 -2.83 -4.80 7.22
N LEU A 151 -3.53 -5.72 7.90
CA LEU A 151 -3.21 -6.11 9.27
C LEU A 151 -1.91 -6.94 9.36
N VAL A 152 -1.59 -7.72 8.33
CA VAL A 152 -0.29 -8.38 8.18
C VAL A 152 0.82 -7.36 8.01
N GLY A 153 0.62 -6.33 7.18
CA GLY A 153 1.56 -5.22 7.04
C GLY A 153 1.80 -4.46 8.34
N LYS A 154 0.75 -4.19 9.12
CA LYS A 154 0.91 -3.60 10.45
C LYS A 154 1.68 -4.49 11.42
N HIS A 155 1.46 -5.81 11.38
CA HIS A 155 2.25 -6.73 12.18
C HIS A 155 3.74 -6.70 11.75
N ALA A 156 4.03 -6.78 10.45
CA ALA A 156 5.40 -6.73 9.94
C ALA A 156 6.14 -5.44 10.34
N GLN A 157 5.45 -4.30 10.33
CA GLN A 157 6.01 -3.01 10.77
C GLN A 157 6.36 -2.98 12.26
N LEU A 158 5.53 -3.61 13.09
CA LEU A 158 5.69 -3.62 14.55
C LEU A 158 6.60 -4.75 15.05
N SER A 159 6.83 -5.78 14.22
CA SER A 159 7.70 -6.92 14.51
C SER A 159 8.63 -7.18 13.33
N PRO A 160 9.73 -6.40 13.22
CA PRO A 160 10.55 -6.46 12.01
C PRO A 160 11.24 -7.81 11.77
N LEU A 161 11.50 -8.58 12.83
CA LEU A 161 12.01 -9.95 12.71
C LEU A 161 11.01 -10.89 12.02
N SER A 162 9.70 -10.63 12.17
CA SER A 162 8.64 -11.38 11.50
C SER A 162 8.39 -10.91 10.08
N GLY A 163 9.00 -9.79 9.65
CA GLY A 163 8.79 -9.21 8.33
C GLY A 163 9.14 -10.17 7.18
N LEU A 164 10.15 -11.02 7.35
CA LEU A 164 10.54 -12.01 6.35
C LEU A 164 9.42 -13.02 6.05
N ASP A 165 8.68 -13.43 7.07
CA ASP A 165 7.58 -14.40 6.93
C ASP A 165 6.26 -13.72 6.55
N LEU A 166 6.05 -12.47 7.01
CA LEU A 166 4.79 -11.76 6.83
C LEU A 166 4.70 -11.03 5.48
N VAL A 167 5.82 -10.58 4.90
CA VAL A 167 5.81 -9.87 3.60
C VAL A 167 5.23 -10.73 2.47
N PRO A 168 5.58 -12.02 2.31
CA PRO A 168 4.94 -12.87 1.30
C PRO A 168 3.44 -13.03 1.50
N VAL A 169 2.97 -13.12 2.76
CA VAL A 169 1.53 -13.20 3.07
C VAL A 169 0.84 -11.89 2.68
N LEU A 170 1.43 -10.74 3.02
CA LEU A 170 0.92 -9.42 2.64
C LEU A 170 0.79 -9.32 1.11
N GLU A 171 1.85 -9.63 0.37
CA GLU A 171 1.86 -9.56 -1.10
C GLU A 171 0.74 -10.43 -1.68
N GLN A 172 0.64 -11.68 -1.25
CA GLN A 172 -0.37 -12.62 -1.74
C GLN A 172 -1.79 -12.12 -1.49
N GLU A 173 -2.09 -11.69 -0.26
CA GLU A 173 -3.42 -11.23 0.14
C GLU A 173 -3.79 -9.92 -0.57
N ALA A 174 -2.82 -9.02 -0.79
CA ALA A 174 -3.03 -7.80 -1.55
C ALA A 174 -3.30 -8.07 -3.04
N LEU A 175 -2.60 -9.04 -3.65
CA LEU A 175 -2.87 -9.48 -5.03
C LEU A 175 -4.25 -10.14 -5.17
N LEU A 176 -4.68 -10.94 -4.19
CA LEU A 176 -6.03 -11.51 -4.16
C LEU A 176 -7.09 -10.40 -4.06
N SER A 177 -6.83 -9.38 -3.24
CA SER A 177 -7.69 -8.22 -3.11
C SER A 177 -7.77 -7.39 -4.40
N GLU A 178 -6.64 -7.11 -5.05
CA GLU A 178 -6.57 -6.42 -6.35
C GLU A 178 -7.44 -7.13 -7.40
N LYS A 179 -7.34 -8.47 -7.45
CA LYS A 179 -8.13 -9.27 -8.39
C LYS A 179 -9.63 -9.28 -8.08
N LEU A 180 -10.02 -9.33 -6.81
CA LEU A 180 -11.41 -9.53 -6.40
C LEU A 180 -12.18 -8.22 -6.19
N SER A 181 -11.50 -7.15 -5.78
CA SER A 181 -12.11 -5.86 -5.43
C SER A 181 -11.08 -4.73 -5.60
N PRO A 182 -10.63 -4.43 -6.84
CA PRO A 182 -9.57 -3.43 -7.08
C PRO A 182 -9.92 -2.03 -6.56
N GLU A 183 -11.20 -1.68 -6.54
CA GLU A 183 -11.70 -0.36 -6.11
C GLU A 183 -11.73 -0.18 -4.58
N VAL A 184 -11.52 -1.25 -3.80
CA VAL A 184 -11.59 -1.16 -2.33
C VAL A 184 -10.63 -0.11 -1.81
N ASP A 185 -11.11 0.75 -0.91
CA ASP A 185 -10.33 1.85 -0.35
C ASP A 185 -9.66 2.73 -1.42
N PHE A 186 -10.41 3.06 -2.49
CA PHE A 186 -9.97 3.99 -3.54
C PHE A 186 -8.67 3.51 -4.22
N GLY A 187 -8.66 2.27 -4.73
CA GLY A 187 -7.46 1.65 -5.29
C GLY A 187 -6.46 1.20 -4.21
N GLY A 188 -6.96 0.84 -3.02
CA GLY A 188 -6.17 0.43 -1.87
C GLY A 188 -5.23 -0.76 -2.09
N PRO A 189 -5.63 -1.84 -2.79
CA PRO A 189 -4.75 -2.99 -3.04
C PRO A 189 -3.54 -2.60 -3.88
N ASP A 190 -3.77 -1.88 -4.98
CA ASP A 190 -2.71 -1.36 -5.84
C ASP A 190 -1.81 -0.37 -5.09
N ARG A 191 -2.38 0.54 -4.29
CA ARG A 191 -1.58 1.44 -3.44
C ARG A 191 -0.70 0.67 -2.44
N MET A 192 -1.23 -0.39 -1.84
CA MET A 192 -0.49 -1.22 -0.89
C MET A 192 0.64 -2.01 -1.57
N LEU A 193 0.39 -2.61 -2.73
CA LEU A 193 1.39 -3.30 -3.54
C LEU A 193 2.46 -2.35 -4.05
N GLY A 194 2.06 -1.16 -4.52
CA GLY A 194 2.96 -0.09 -4.93
C GLY A 194 3.94 0.28 -3.81
N GLU A 195 3.42 0.49 -2.61
CA GLU A 195 4.22 0.83 -1.43
C GLU A 195 5.11 -0.32 -0.98
N LEU A 196 4.59 -1.56 -1.00
CA LEU A 196 5.36 -2.76 -0.68
C LEU A 196 6.57 -2.91 -1.61
N TYR A 197 6.35 -2.85 -2.92
CA TYR A 197 7.40 -3.03 -3.91
C TYR A 197 8.41 -1.88 -3.93
N LEU A 198 8.03 -0.68 -3.49
CA LEU A 198 8.93 0.47 -3.36
C LEU A 198 9.87 0.32 -2.15
N GLU A 199 9.33 -0.11 -1.01
CA GLU A 199 10.02 -0.05 0.28
C GLU A 199 10.72 -1.36 0.66
N ALA A 200 10.26 -2.50 0.13
CA ALA A 200 10.89 -3.80 0.42
C ALA A 200 12.28 -3.91 -0.24
N PRO A 201 13.23 -4.63 0.38
CA PRO A 201 14.48 -5.01 -0.28
C PRO A 201 14.22 -5.80 -1.57
N SER A 202 15.06 -5.60 -2.57
CA SER A 202 14.96 -6.34 -3.82
C SER A 202 15.27 -7.84 -3.65
N PRO A 203 14.83 -8.69 -4.60
CA PRO A 203 15.26 -10.07 -4.67
C PRO A 203 16.80 -10.21 -4.68
N PRO A 204 17.36 -11.27 -4.08
CA PRO A 204 16.66 -12.42 -3.48
C PRO A 204 16.22 -12.21 -2.01
N PHE A 205 16.40 -11.01 -1.45
CA PHE A 205 16.16 -10.77 -0.02
C PHE A 205 14.68 -10.57 0.32
N SER A 206 13.91 -9.96 -0.58
CA SER A 206 12.47 -9.80 -0.46
C SER A 206 11.87 -9.49 -1.84
N VAL A 207 10.71 -8.82 -1.86
CA VAL A 207 9.86 -8.64 -3.05
C VAL A 207 10.07 -7.31 -3.78
N GLY A 208 10.98 -6.46 -3.30
CA GLY A 208 11.18 -5.10 -3.80
C GLY A 208 11.43 -5.01 -5.29
N ASN A 209 10.65 -4.19 -6.00
CA ASN A 209 10.72 -4.03 -7.44
C ASN A 209 10.13 -2.67 -7.87
N LEU A 210 10.99 -1.73 -8.25
CA LEU A 210 10.57 -0.37 -8.62
C LEU A 210 9.60 -0.35 -9.82
N GLY A 211 9.82 -1.20 -10.83
CA GLY A 211 8.92 -1.30 -11.98
C GLY A 211 7.50 -1.71 -11.59
N LYS A 212 7.36 -2.78 -10.78
CA LYS A 212 6.06 -3.19 -10.24
C LYS A 212 5.44 -2.09 -9.37
N SER A 213 6.25 -1.37 -8.60
CA SER A 213 5.76 -0.25 -7.78
C SER A 213 5.09 0.83 -8.65
N LEU A 214 5.77 1.26 -9.71
CA LEU A 214 5.24 2.23 -10.67
C LEU A 214 3.93 1.74 -11.31
N ASP A 215 3.89 0.50 -11.80
CA ASP A 215 2.70 -0.08 -12.43
C ASP A 215 1.49 -0.08 -11.48
N HIS A 216 1.67 -0.50 -10.23
CA HIS A 216 0.60 -0.54 -9.24
C HIS A 216 0.16 0.87 -8.82
N PHE A 217 1.08 1.80 -8.59
CA PHE A 217 0.67 3.17 -8.28
C PHE A 217 -0.05 3.85 -9.44
N GLU A 218 0.35 3.60 -10.68
CA GLU A 218 -0.36 4.10 -11.86
C GLU A 218 -1.79 3.55 -11.92
N LYS A 219 -2.00 2.26 -11.65
CA LYS A 219 -3.33 1.66 -11.52
C LYS A 219 -4.16 2.32 -10.42
N ALA A 220 -3.58 2.52 -9.23
CA ALA A 220 -4.27 3.16 -8.11
C ALA A 220 -4.75 4.59 -8.47
N VAL A 221 -3.90 5.38 -9.14
CA VAL A 221 -4.27 6.71 -9.65
C VAL A 221 -5.37 6.63 -10.71
N LYS A 222 -5.34 5.64 -11.60
CA LYS A 222 -6.41 5.43 -12.61
C LYS A 222 -7.76 5.09 -11.97
N LEU A 223 -7.78 4.27 -10.92
CA LEU A 223 -8.99 3.87 -10.20
C LEU A 223 -9.58 5.04 -9.39
N ALA A 224 -8.72 5.77 -8.67
CA ALA A 224 -9.14 6.88 -7.84
C ALA A 224 -8.24 8.11 -8.04
N PRO A 225 -8.47 8.91 -9.10
CA PRO A 225 -7.66 10.08 -9.44
C PRO A 225 -7.86 11.26 -8.48
N ASP A 226 -8.93 11.25 -7.67
CA ASP A 226 -9.16 12.26 -6.64
C ASP A 226 -8.68 11.80 -5.24
N PHE A 227 -7.92 10.69 -5.16
CA PHE A 227 -7.40 10.17 -3.89
C PHE A 227 -5.92 10.48 -3.72
N TYR A 228 -5.63 11.52 -2.93
CA TYR A 228 -4.29 12.09 -2.80
C TYR A 228 -3.18 11.10 -2.42
N LEU A 229 -3.47 10.05 -1.64
CA LEU A 229 -2.45 9.07 -1.25
C LEU A 229 -1.94 8.25 -2.45
N ASN A 230 -2.76 8.04 -3.49
CA ASN A 230 -2.31 7.37 -4.71
C ASN A 230 -1.28 8.23 -5.45
N HIS A 231 -1.56 9.54 -5.55
CA HIS A 231 -0.64 10.50 -6.13
C HIS A 231 0.67 10.65 -5.34
N LEU A 232 0.61 10.66 -4.01
CA LEU A 232 1.84 10.72 -3.19
C LEU A 232 2.71 9.46 -3.37
N GLY A 233 2.08 8.27 -3.36
CA GLY A 233 2.77 7.02 -3.63
C GLY A 233 3.40 6.98 -5.03
N TYR A 234 2.64 7.37 -6.05
CA TYR A 234 3.14 7.38 -7.41
C TYR A 234 4.28 8.39 -7.60
N GLY A 235 4.14 9.58 -7.02
CA GLY A 235 5.20 10.60 -7.03
C GLY A 235 6.48 10.12 -6.36
N ALA A 236 6.38 9.40 -5.24
CA ALA A 236 7.54 8.83 -4.56
C ALA A 236 8.25 7.77 -5.42
N ALA A 237 7.48 6.87 -6.06
CA ALA A 237 8.05 5.87 -6.96
C ALA A 237 8.71 6.51 -8.19
N LEU A 238 8.07 7.51 -8.82
CA LEU A 238 8.63 8.25 -9.95
C LEU A 238 9.93 8.98 -9.58
N LEU A 239 10.00 9.53 -8.36
CA LEU A 239 11.22 10.18 -7.90
C LEU A 239 12.37 9.19 -7.73
N GLU A 240 12.11 8.01 -7.18
CA GLU A 240 13.13 6.95 -7.05
C GLU A 240 13.53 6.38 -8.44
N ASP A 241 12.67 6.48 -9.45
CA ASP A 241 12.96 6.18 -10.87
C ASP A 241 13.73 7.31 -11.60
N GLY A 242 13.96 8.45 -10.94
CA GLY A 242 14.65 9.61 -11.51
C GLY A 242 13.76 10.54 -12.34
N GLU A 243 12.46 10.26 -12.44
CA GLU A 243 11.46 11.01 -13.19
C GLU A 243 10.90 12.19 -12.37
N LYS A 244 11.81 13.09 -11.94
CA LYS A 244 11.50 14.20 -11.00
C LYS A 244 10.32 15.07 -11.45
N ASP A 245 10.27 15.45 -12.74
CA ASP A 245 9.22 16.34 -13.23
C ASP A 245 7.84 15.67 -13.14
N LYS A 246 7.75 14.39 -13.52
CA LYS A 246 6.52 13.60 -13.38
C LYS A 246 6.16 13.41 -11.92
N ALA A 247 7.14 13.18 -11.04
CA ALA A 247 6.92 13.08 -9.61
C ALA A 247 6.28 14.36 -9.05
N CYS A 248 6.75 15.53 -9.46
CA CYS A 248 6.19 16.81 -9.01
C CYS A 248 4.81 17.13 -9.60
N VAL A 249 4.49 16.63 -10.79
CA VAL A 249 3.11 16.64 -11.29
C VAL A 249 2.19 15.85 -10.37
N GLN A 250 2.58 14.63 -9.98
CA GLN A 250 1.78 13.82 -9.04
C GLN A 250 1.67 14.47 -7.66
N TYR A 251 2.76 15.02 -7.13
CA TYR A 251 2.75 15.74 -5.86
C TYR A 251 1.75 16.92 -5.88
N ASN A 252 1.76 17.74 -6.94
CA ASN A 252 0.82 18.86 -7.07
C ASN A 252 -0.63 18.41 -7.24
N ALA A 253 -0.87 17.28 -7.92
CA ALA A 253 -2.19 16.66 -7.97
C ALA A 253 -2.66 16.24 -6.57
N ALA A 254 -1.79 15.62 -5.76
CA ALA A 254 -2.10 15.27 -4.37
C ALA A 254 -2.48 16.50 -3.54
N LEU A 255 -1.76 17.62 -3.67
CA LEU A 255 -2.08 18.87 -2.94
C LEU A 255 -3.42 19.49 -3.36
N SER A 256 -3.82 19.30 -4.61
CA SER A 256 -5.06 19.84 -5.18
C SER A 256 -6.28 18.95 -4.90
N SER A 257 -6.04 17.72 -4.48
CA SER A 257 -7.05 16.71 -4.20
C SER A 257 -7.94 17.10 -3.03
N LYS A 258 -9.24 16.84 -3.17
CA LYS A 258 -10.18 16.96 -2.05
C LYS A 258 -9.81 15.96 -0.94
N GLY A 259 -9.77 16.42 0.31
CA GLY A 259 -9.40 15.58 1.44
C GLY A 259 -7.88 15.41 1.65
N PHE A 260 -7.05 16.13 0.88
CA PHE A 260 -5.62 16.23 1.16
C PHE A 260 -5.36 16.63 2.61
N ASN A 261 -4.43 15.94 3.23
CA ASN A 261 -4.00 16.22 4.59
C ASN A 261 -2.48 16.38 4.64
N LYS A 262 -2.03 17.55 5.11
CA LYS A 262 -0.61 17.86 5.31
C LYS A 262 0.11 16.89 6.24
N GLU A 263 -0.60 16.24 7.16
CA GLU A 263 -0.02 15.23 8.06
C GLU A 263 0.55 14.04 7.29
N SER A 264 -0.05 13.69 6.15
CA SER A 264 0.45 12.60 5.32
C SER A 264 1.85 12.87 4.76
N LEU A 265 2.25 14.13 4.60
CA LEU A 265 3.59 14.51 4.14
C LEU A 265 4.69 14.36 5.19
N LYS A 266 4.33 14.14 6.47
CA LYS A 266 5.32 13.93 7.54
C LYS A 266 5.92 12.52 7.56
N ASN A 267 5.44 11.63 6.68
CA ASN A 267 6.03 10.31 6.51
C ASN A 267 7.41 10.42 5.82
N ASP A 268 8.42 9.73 6.34
CA ASP A 268 9.77 9.64 5.76
C ASP A 268 9.75 9.31 4.27
N THR A 269 8.83 8.43 3.84
CA THR A 269 8.64 8.05 2.42
C THR A 269 8.46 9.26 1.50
N TYR A 270 7.76 10.31 1.95
CA TYR A 270 7.44 11.47 1.12
C TYR A 270 8.36 12.67 1.35
N HIS A 271 9.25 12.64 2.34
CA HIS A 271 10.15 13.77 2.63
C HIS A 271 10.99 14.14 1.40
N LYS A 272 11.56 13.14 0.73
CA LYS A 272 12.33 13.34 -0.51
C LYS A 272 11.49 13.96 -1.62
N LEU A 273 10.25 13.50 -1.78
CA LEU A 273 9.31 14.04 -2.77
C LEU A 273 9.01 15.51 -2.50
N VAL A 274 8.71 15.84 -1.24
CA VAL A 274 8.44 17.20 -0.80
C VAL A 274 9.64 18.11 -1.07
N ASP A 275 10.85 17.68 -0.71
CA ASP A 275 12.07 18.46 -0.93
C ASP A 275 12.35 18.68 -2.41
N ALA A 276 12.24 17.62 -3.21
CA ALA A 276 12.48 17.67 -4.65
C ALA A 276 11.54 18.65 -5.36
N CYS A 277 10.28 18.74 -4.92
CA CYS A 277 9.26 19.56 -5.58
C CYS A 277 9.13 20.98 -5.00
N LYS A 278 9.59 21.22 -3.76
CA LYS A 278 9.65 22.58 -3.20
C LYS A 278 10.90 23.34 -3.60
N ASN A 279 11.98 22.64 -3.95
CA ASN A 279 13.24 23.24 -4.38
C ASN A 279 13.50 22.91 -5.86
N PRO A 280 12.90 23.65 -6.81
CA PRO A 280 13.09 23.41 -8.23
C PRO A 280 14.54 23.62 -8.71
N SER A 281 15.43 24.25 -7.92
CA SER A 281 16.75 24.72 -8.38
C SER A 281 17.99 23.95 -7.88
N ALA A 282 17.89 22.66 -7.58
CA ALA A 282 19.07 21.87 -7.13
C ALA A 282 19.42 20.69 -8.07
N ALA A 283 19.16 20.82 -9.37
CA ALA A 283 19.58 19.83 -10.36
C ALA A 283 19.88 20.52 -11.70
N GLU A 284 20.95 21.33 -11.71
CA GLU A 284 21.72 21.69 -12.91
C GLU A 284 23.04 22.32 -12.44
N LYS A 285 23.96 21.49 -11.93
CA LYS A 285 25.42 21.67 -11.97
C LYS A 285 26.11 20.32 -11.90
#